data_AF-A0A654D9L7-F1
#
_entry.id   AF-A0A654D9L7-F1
#
_cell.length_a   1.000
_cell.length_b   1.000
_cell.length_c   1.000
_cell.angle_alpha   90.00
_cell.angle_beta   90.00
_cell.angle_gamma   90.00
#
_symmetry.space_group_name_H-M   'P 1'
#
loop_
_entity.id
_entity.type
_entity.pdbx_description
1 polymer ?
#
loop_
_entity_poly.entity_id
_entity_poly.type
_entity_poly.pdbx_seq_one_letter_code
_entity_poly.pdbx_strand_id
1 'polypeptide(L)'
;MTIYTIGYEGVTMAEFIAALQTTGVRRVIDVRALPLSRRPGFSKSPLAASLREAGIDYVHLKALGTPKRGRDAAKKGDVATLTAVYDDQLELPEAQAQAAQMLALADEVPSALLCFERDPCHCHRTLLLQAVGKGREVVDLYA
;
A
#
# COMPACT_ATOMS: atom_id res chain seq x y z
N MET A 1 2.20 0.91 -18.00
CA MET A 1 2.87 1.48 -16.82
C MET A 1 2.81 0.46 -15.71
N THR A 2 3.89 0.30 -14.95
CA THR A 2 4.02 -0.72 -13.90
C THR A 2 3.79 -0.08 -12.53
N ILE A 3 2.94 -0.69 -11.70
CA ILE A 3 2.73 -0.32 -10.30
C ILE A 3 3.37 -1.39 -9.44
N TYR A 4 4.29 -0.98 -8.57
CA TYR A 4 4.89 -1.88 -7.61
C TYR A 4 3.99 -2.02 -6.38
N THR A 5 4.06 -3.15 -5.70
CA THR A 5 3.47 -3.30 -4.36
C THR A 5 4.52 -3.80 -3.39
N ILE A 6 4.38 -3.47 -2.11
CA ILE A 6 5.30 -3.96 -1.08
C ILE A 6 4.57 -4.12 0.26
N GLY A 7 4.91 -5.20 0.96
CA GLY A 7 4.44 -5.51 2.30
C GLY A 7 5.60 -5.54 3.28
N TYR A 8 5.43 -4.95 4.46
CA TYR A 8 6.51 -4.87 5.44
C TYR A 8 6.42 -5.90 6.58
N GLU A 9 5.50 -6.84 6.53
CA GLU A 9 5.46 -7.99 7.42
C GLU A 9 6.72 -8.86 7.24
N GLY A 10 7.29 -9.33 8.35
CA GLY A 10 8.54 -10.09 8.35
C GLY A 10 9.81 -9.25 8.22
N VAL A 11 9.79 -8.12 7.51
CA VAL A 11 11.03 -7.42 7.07
C VAL A 11 11.48 -6.23 7.95
N THR A 12 12.79 -6.04 8.02
CA THR A 12 13.43 -4.88 8.68
C THR A 12 13.31 -3.62 7.80
N MET A 13 13.55 -2.44 8.39
CA MET A 13 13.59 -1.18 7.61
C MET A 13 14.70 -1.20 6.56
N ALA A 14 15.85 -1.81 6.85
CA ALA A 14 16.97 -1.89 5.90
C ALA A 14 16.63 -2.76 4.69
N GLU A 15 16.07 -3.96 4.91
CA GLU A 15 15.61 -4.85 3.83
C GLU A 15 14.51 -4.17 2.98
N PHE A 16 13.57 -3.48 3.64
CA PHE A 16 12.51 -2.74 2.98
C PHE A 16 13.05 -1.64 2.05
N ILE A 17 13.98 -0.81 2.53
CA ILE A 17 14.59 0.25 1.71
C ILE A 17 15.42 -0.36 0.57
N ALA A 18 16.18 -1.42 0.84
CA ALA A 18 16.99 -2.10 -0.18
C ALA A 18 16.14 -2.67 -1.32
N ALA A 19 14.99 -3.27 -1.00
CA ALA A 19 14.06 -3.78 -1.99
C ALA A 19 13.54 -2.65 -2.91
N LEU A 20 13.14 -1.51 -2.33
CA LEU A 20 12.66 -0.35 -3.09
C LEU A 20 13.74 0.24 -4.01
N GLN A 21 14.96 0.38 -3.51
CA GLN A 21 16.08 0.95 -4.27
C GLN A 21 16.50 0.03 -5.42
N THR A 22 16.55 -1.29 -5.19
CA THR A 22 16.93 -2.28 -6.20
C THR A 22 15.98 -2.26 -7.41
N THR A 23 14.71 -1.96 -7.18
CA THR A 23 13.70 -1.85 -8.25
C THR A 23 13.51 -0.43 -8.77
N GLY A 24 14.30 0.53 -8.31
CA GLY A 24 14.24 1.93 -8.73
C GLY A 24 12.95 2.64 -8.31
N VAL A 25 12.26 2.16 -7.27
CA VAL A 25 11.07 2.86 -6.73
C VAL A 25 11.50 4.19 -6.15
N ARG A 26 10.82 5.26 -6.57
CA ARG A 26 11.07 6.63 -6.14
C ARG A 26 9.99 7.19 -5.22
N ARG A 27 8.87 6.48 -5.07
CA ARG A 27 7.77 6.89 -4.21
C ARG A 27 7.09 5.70 -3.56
N VAL A 28 6.79 5.82 -2.28
CA VAL A 28 5.91 4.92 -1.55
C VAL A 28 4.57 5.59 -1.34
N ILE A 29 3.51 4.92 -1.79
CA ILE A 29 2.12 5.32 -1.57
C ILE A 29 1.56 4.42 -0.47
N ASP A 30 1.46 4.96 0.73
CA ASP A 30 0.85 4.30 1.87
C ASP A 30 -0.68 4.33 1.74
N VAL A 31 -1.27 3.16 1.58
CA VAL A 31 -2.73 3.00 1.47
C VAL A 31 -3.35 2.52 2.78
N ARG A 32 -2.61 2.48 3.89
CA ARG A 32 -3.16 2.05 5.19
C ARG A 32 -4.14 3.08 5.73
N ALA A 33 -5.30 2.62 6.23
CA ALA A 33 -6.25 3.48 6.92
C ALA A 33 -5.64 4.10 8.20
N LEU A 34 -4.80 3.32 8.89
CA LEU A 34 -4.05 3.74 10.06
C LEU A 34 -2.56 3.39 9.83
N PRO A 35 -1.69 4.37 9.54
CA PRO A 35 -0.27 4.14 9.34
C PRO A 35 0.47 4.03 10.68
N LEU A 36 -0.05 3.16 11.55
CA LEU A 36 0.48 2.82 12.86
C LEU A 36 0.98 1.38 12.80
N SER A 37 2.21 1.16 13.24
CA SER A 37 2.83 -0.16 13.23
C SER A 37 3.60 -0.40 14.51
N ARG A 38 3.50 -1.63 15.03
CA ARG A 38 4.36 -2.13 16.11
C ARG A 38 5.75 -2.54 15.61
N ARG A 39 5.92 -2.69 14.29
CA ARG A 39 7.23 -2.95 13.69
C ARG A 39 8.07 -1.68 13.74
N PRO A 40 9.29 -1.71 14.31
CA PRO A 40 10.14 -0.52 14.42
C PRO A 40 10.30 0.18 13.07
N GLY A 41 10.15 1.51 13.06
CA GLY A 41 10.30 2.32 11.85
C GLY A 41 9.08 2.38 10.92
N PHE A 42 8.09 1.49 11.02
CA PHE A 42 6.98 1.42 10.05
C PHE A 42 5.72 2.22 10.41
N SER A 43 5.77 3.02 11.47
CA SER A 43 4.75 4.05 11.73
C SER A 43 5.01 5.28 10.84
N LYS A 44 3.97 6.07 10.55
CA LYS A 44 4.00 7.17 9.56
C LYS A 44 5.26 8.04 9.59
N SER A 45 5.56 8.68 10.72
CA SER A 45 6.66 9.66 10.78
C SER A 45 8.04 9.02 10.65
N PRO A 46 8.36 7.93 11.39
CA PRO A 46 9.63 7.22 11.19
C PRO A 46 9.79 6.68 9.77
N LEU A 47 8.73 6.11 9.17
CA LEU A 47 8.77 5.57 7.82
C LEU A 47 9.08 6.67 6.79
N ALA A 48 8.36 7.79 6.88
CA ALA A 48 8.58 8.94 6.00
C ALA A 48 9.99 9.52 6.15
N ALA A 49 10.56 9.52 7.37
CA ALA A 49 11.93 9.97 7.60
C ALA A 49 12.95 9.04 6.94
N SER A 50 12.85 7.72 7.16
CA SER A 50 13.75 6.73 6.56
C SER A 50 13.66 6.69 5.04
N LEU A 51 12.45 6.82 4.47
CA LEU A 51 12.27 6.92 3.02
C LEU A 51 12.93 8.17 2.45
N ARG A 52 12.75 9.32 3.10
CA ARG A 52 13.37 10.58 2.69
C ARG A 52 14.89 10.52 2.74
N GLU A 53 15.47 9.90 3.78
CA GLU A 53 16.93 9.66 3.87
C GLU A 53 17.44 8.80 2.70
N ALA A 54 16.62 7.86 2.23
CA ALA A 54 16.91 7.04 1.06
C ALA A 54 16.58 7.71 -0.29
N GLY A 55 16.10 8.96 -0.30
CA GLY A 55 15.71 9.69 -1.51
C GLY A 55 14.38 9.23 -2.11
N ILE A 56 13.50 8.61 -1.32
CA ILE A 56 12.21 8.07 -1.73
C ILE A 56 11.08 8.93 -1.15
N ASP A 57 10.17 9.38 -2.01
CA ASP A 57 9.00 10.16 -1.59
C ASP A 57 8.00 9.29 -0.81
N TYR A 58 7.24 9.93 0.08
CA TYR A 58 6.16 9.27 0.82
C TYR A 58 4.85 10.05 0.69
N VAL A 59 3.80 9.36 0.26
CA VAL A 59 2.43 9.89 0.18
C VAL A 59 1.49 8.95 0.93
N HIS A 60 0.58 9.51 1.74
CA HIS A 60 -0.41 8.74 2.48
C HIS A 60 -1.82 9.00 1.95
N LEU A 61 -2.43 7.98 1.36
CA LEU A 61 -3.79 8.01 0.81
C LEU A 61 -4.73 7.22 1.73
N LYS A 62 -5.11 7.87 2.83
CA LYS A 62 -5.92 7.27 3.91
C LYS A 62 -7.26 6.70 3.43
N ALA A 63 -7.92 7.34 2.47
CA ALA A 63 -9.24 6.93 1.98
C ALA A 63 -9.20 5.61 1.20
N LEU A 64 -8.02 5.20 0.75
CA LEU A 64 -7.79 3.88 0.16
C LEU A 64 -7.56 2.79 1.21
N GLY A 65 -7.60 3.13 2.50
CA GLY A 65 -7.37 2.17 3.56
C GLY A 65 -8.58 1.37 3.96
N THR A 66 -8.35 0.12 4.35
CA THR A 66 -9.41 -0.76 4.81
C THR A 66 -10.04 -0.27 6.12
N PRO A 67 -11.39 -0.18 6.21
CA PRO A 67 -12.10 0.12 7.46
C PRO A 67 -11.79 -0.88 8.58
N LYS A 68 -12.07 -0.50 9.84
CA LYS A 68 -11.76 -1.37 11.01
C LYS A 68 -12.35 -2.77 10.87
N ARG A 69 -13.61 -2.88 10.42
CA ARG A 69 -14.28 -4.17 10.21
C ARG A 69 -13.53 -5.04 9.20
N GLY A 70 -13.11 -4.46 8.07
CA GLY A 70 -12.33 -5.18 7.06
C GLY A 70 -10.93 -5.56 7.57
N ARG A 71 -10.24 -4.68 8.32
CA ARG A 71 -8.95 -5.02 8.94
C ARG A 71 -9.07 -6.16 9.95
N ASP A 72 -10.14 -6.19 10.72
CA ASP A 72 -10.39 -7.25 11.69
C ASP A 72 -10.75 -8.58 10.99
N ALA A 73 -11.40 -8.52 9.83
CA ALA A 73 -11.65 -9.67 8.96
C ALA A 73 -10.35 -10.22 8.34
N ALA A 74 -9.52 -9.34 7.78
CA ALA A 74 -8.21 -9.71 7.21
C ALA A 74 -7.33 -10.47 8.22
N LYS A 75 -7.26 -9.99 9.48
CA LYS A 75 -6.52 -10.67 10.56
C LYS A 75 -7.02 -12.08 10.88
N LYS A 76 -8.30 -12.36 10.61
CA LYS A 76 -8.93 -13.66 10.84
C LYS A 76 -8.90 -14.57 9.60
N GLY A 77 -8.36 -14.08 8.47
CA GLY A 77 -8.44 -14.76 7.18
C GLY A 77 -9.84 -14.77 6.57
N ASP A 78 -10.76 -13.93 7.05
CA ASP A 78 -12.11 -13.80 6.50
C ASP A 78 -12.09 -12.88 5.26
N VAL A 79 -11.69 -13.47 4.13
CA VAL A 79 -11.57 -12.78 2.85
C VAL A 79 -12.91 -12.25 2.36
N ALA A 80 -14.00 -13.00 2.57
CA ALA A 80 -15.33 -12.59 2.11
C ALA A 80 -15.79 -11.29 2.78
N THR A 81 -15.64 -11.19 4.11
CA THR A 81 -15.96 -9.95 4.83
C THR A 81 -14.98 -8.83 4.48
N LEU A 82 -13.70 -9.12 4.29
CA LEU A 82 -12.72 -8.12 3.85
C LEU A 82 -13.14 -7.51 2.51
N THR A 83 -13.42 -8.34 1.51
CA THR A 83 -13.82 -7.90 0.16
C THR A 83 -15.07 -7.05 0.22
N ALA A 84 -16.16 -7.54 0.83
CA ALA A 84 -17.41 -6.78 0.90
C ALA A 84 -17.23 -5.40 1.58
N VAL A 85 -16.50 -5.34 2.70
CA VAL A 85 -16.26 -4.07 3.40
C VAL A 85 -15.35 -3.13 2.61
N TYR A 86 -14.42 -3.68 1.83
CA TYR A 86 -13.50 -2.87 1.06
C TYR A 86 -14.12 -2.37 -0.25
N ASP A 87 -15.01 -3.16 -0.87
CA ASP A 87 -15.81 -2.72 -2.01
C ASP A 87 -16.66 -1.50 -1.62
N ASP A 88 -17.39 -1.57 -0.50
CA ASP A 88 -18.16 -0.44 0.05
C ASP A 88 -17.26 0.80 0.29
N GLN A 89 -16.03 0.59 0.75
CA GLN A 89 -15.07 1.68 0.99
C GLN A 89 -14.65 2.36 -0.32
N LEU A 90 -14.44 1.59 -1.40
CA LEU A 90 -14.00 2.11 -2.70
C LEU A 90 -15.11 2.85 -3.45
N GLU A 91 -16.38 2.67 -3.08
CA GLU A 91 -17.51 3.45 -3.61
C GLU A 91 -17.58 4.88 -3.05
N LEU A 92 -16.90 5.15 -1.93
CA LEU A 92 -16.94 6.48 -1.30
C LEU A 92 -16.26 7.54 -2.20
N PRO A 93 -16.83 8.77 -2.32
CA PRO A 93 -16.26 9.82 -3.16
C PRO A 93 -14.80 10.15 -2.85
N GLU A 94 -14.41 10.16 -1.57
CA GLU A 94 -13.03 10.40 -1.15
C GLU A 94 -12.08 9.27 -1.57
N ALA A 95 -12.56 8.02 -1.61
CA ALA A 95 -11.78 6.87 -2.03
C ALA A 95 -11.57 6.91 -3.54
N GLN A 96 -12.61 7.24 -4.31
CA GLN A 96 -12.52 7.42 -5.76
C GLN A 96 -11.54 8.55 -6.13
N ALA A 97 -11.61 9.69 -5.43
CA ALA A 97 -10.69 10.79 -5.63
C ALA A 97 -9.24 10.40 -5.34
N GLN A 98 -8.99 9.68 -4.24
CA GLN A 98 -7.64 9.20 -3.92
C GLN A 98 -7.18 8.07 -4.84
N ALA A 99 -8.06 7.25 -5.39
CA ALA A 99 -7.72 6.23 -6.38
C ALA A 99 -7.24 6.89 -7.68
N ALA A 100 -7.92 7.94 -8.14
CA ALA A 100 -7.46 8.74 -9.27
C ALA A 100 -6.09 9.40 -8.97
N GLN A 101 -5.94 9.97 -7.77
CA GLN A 101 -4.66 10.54 -7.32
C GLN A 101 -3.54 9.48 -7.28
N MET A 102 -3.82 8.28 -6.80
CA MET A 102 -2.87 7.16 -6.74
C MET A 102 -2.36 6.81 -8.14
N LEU A 103 -3.25 6.68 -9.12
CA LEU A 103 -2.88 6.38 -10.50
C LEU A 103 -2.04 7.50 -11.12
N ALA A 104 -2.41 8.76 -10.91
CA ALA A 104 -1.64 9.90 -11.38
C ALA A 104 -0.22 9.92 -10.78
N LEU A 105 -0.10 9.70 -9.46
CA LEU A 105 1.21 9.61 -8.79
C LEU A 105 2.07 8.47 -9.31
N ALA A 106 1.46 7.32 -9.61
CA ALA A 106 2.14 6.17 -10.19
C ALA A 106 2.55 6.39 -11.66
N ASP A 107 1.90 7.31 -12.36
CA ASP A 107 2.26 7.69 -13.73
C ASP A 107 3.40 8.71 -13.79
N GLU A 108 3.66 9.45 -12.71
CA GLU A 108 4.76 10.42 -12.64
C GLU A 108 6.13 9.75 -12.47
N VAL A 109 6.22 8.81 -11.52
CA VAL A 109 7.47 8.13 -11.14
C VAL A 109 7.19 6.70 -10.68
N PRO A 110 8.19 5.79 -10.78
CA PRO A 110 8.06 4.43 -10.24
C PRO A 110 7.62 4.44 -8.78
N SER A 111 6.43 3.90 -8.52
CA SER A 111 5.77 3.99 -7.23
C SER A 111 5.41 2.61 -6.68
N ALA A 112 5.55 2.41 -5.37
CA ALA A 112 5.14 1.20 -4.67
C ALA A 112 3.96 1.46 -3.71
N LEU A 113 2.91 0.67 -3.83
CA LEU A 113 1.80 0.65 -2.89
C LEU A 113 2.19 -0.13 -1.63
N LEU A 114 2.08 0.51 -0.48
CA LEU A 114 2.47 -0.06 0.81
C LEU A 114 1.26 -0.55 1.61
N CYS A 115 1.35 -1.79 2.08
CA CYS A 115 0.50 -2.34 3.13
C CYS A 115 1.34 -3.12 4.17
N PHE A 116 0.70 -3.66 5.20
CA PHE A 116 1.32 -4.54 6.18
C PHE A 116 1.67 -5.91 5.60
N GLU A 117 0.70 -6.62 5.01
CA GLU A 117 0.85 -8.04 4.65
C GLU A 117 1.94 -8.25 3.61
N ARG A 118 2.85 -9.22 3.86
CA ARG A 118 3.90 -9.56 2.88
C ARG A 118 3.29 -10.22 1.66
N ASP A 119 2.41 -11.19 1.89
CA ASP A 119 1.65 -11.88 0.85
C ASP A 119 0.51 -11.00 0.30
N PRO A 120 0.52 -10.65 -1.01
CA PRO A 120 -0.55 -9.88 -1.62
C PRO A 120 -1.88 -10.65 -1.75
N CYS A 121 -1.89 -11.99 -1.73
CA CYS A 121 -3.09 -12.79 -2.04
C CYS A 121 -4.30 -12.51 -1.14
N HIS A 122 -4.06 -12.01 0.08
CA HIS A 122 -5.11 -11.71 1.07
C HIS A 122 -5.08 -10.25 1.54
N CYS A 123 -4.46 -9.38 0.74
CA CYS A 123 -4.24 -7.98 1.09
C CYS A 123 -5.21 -7.06 0.34
N HIS A 124 -5.62 -5.97 1.00
CA HIS A 124 -6.49 -4.97 0.37
C HIS A 124 -5.84 -4.26 -0.82
N ARG A 125 -4.50 -4.24 -0.91
CA ARG A 125 -3.79 -3.66 -2.07
C ARG A 125 -4.12 -4.40 -3.37
N THR A 126 -4.36 -5.71 -3.29
CA THR A 126 -4.79 -6.53 -4.43
C THR A 126 -6.21 -6.17 -4.84
N LEU A 127 -7.12 -6.04 -3.87
CA LEU A 127 -8.51 -5.60 -4.13
C LEU A 127 -8.55 -4.20 -4.74
N LEU A 128 -7.73 -3.28 -4.24
CA LEU A 128 -7.58 -1.92 -4.77
C LEU A 128 -7.15 -1.95 -6.24
N LEU A 129 -6.07 -2.68 -6.54
CA LEU A 129 -5.54 -2.79 -7.90
C LEU A 129 -6.48 -3.53 -8.86
N GLN A 130 -7.25 -4.51 -8.38
CA GLN A 130 -8.31 -5.14 -9.17
C GLN A 130 -9.44 -4.16 -9.52
N ALA A 131 -9.83 -3.30 -8.58
CA ALA A 131 -10.89 -2.33 -8.78
C ALA A 131 -10.47 -1.18 -9.70
N VAL A 132 -9.29 -0.59 -9.49
CA VAL A 132 -8.89 0.68 -10.14
C VAL A 132 -7.65 0.57 -11.03
N GLY A 133 -6.89 -0.53 -10.97
CA GLY A 133 -5.63 -0.72 -11.67
C GLY A 133 -5.75 -1.35 -13.07
N LYS A 134 -6.95 -1.36 -13.68
CA LYS A 134 -7.15 -1.98 -15.01
C LYS A 134 -6.15 -1.45 -16.05
N GLY A 135 -5.48 -2.37 -16.75
CA GLY A 135 -4.49 -2.05 -17.77
C GLY A 135 -3.11 -1.63 -17.23
N ARG A 136 -2.88 -1.72 -15.92
CA ARG A 136 -1.57 -1.56 -15.30
C ARG A 136 -0.92 -2.93 -15.08
N GLU A 137 0.37 -2.99 -15.32
CA GLU A 137 1.17 -4.14 -14.88
C GLU A 137 1.42 -3.99 -13.38
N VAL A 138 1.24 -5.07 -12.61
CA VAL A 138 1.45 -5.08 -11.17
C VAL A 138 2.63 -5.98 -10.85
N VAL A 139 3.60 -5.46 -10.11
CA VAL A 139 4.80 -6.21 -9.67
C VAL A 139 4.88 -6.19 -8.16
N ASP A 140 4.75 -7.35 -7.53
CA ASP A 140 4.90 -7.49 -6.09
C ASP A 140 6.38 -7.57 -5.71
N LEU A 141 6.81 -6.64 -4.87
CA LEU A 141 8.15 -6.62 -4.28
C LEU A 141 8.15 -7.44 -3.00
N TYR A 142 9.19 -8.26 -2.86
CA TYR A 142 9.46 -9.03 -1.67
C TYR A 142 10.79 -8.57 -1.10
N ALA A 143 10.74 -7.94 0.06
CA ALA A 143 11.89 -7.75 0.92
C ALA A 143 12.18 -9.04 1.71
#